data_AF-A0A2V5PGH4-F1
#
_entry.id   AF-A0A2V5PGH4-F1
#
_cell.length_a   1.000
_cell.length_b   1.000
_cell.length_c   1.000
_cell.angle_alpha   90.00
_cell.angle_beta   90.00
_cell.angle_gamma   90.00
#
_symmetry.space_group_name_H-M   'P 1'
#
loop_
_entity.id
_entity.type
_entity.pdbx_description
1 polymer ?
#
loop_
_entity_poly.entity_id
_entity_poly.type
_entity_poly.pdbx_seq_one_letter_code
_entity_poly.pdbx_strand_id
1 'polypeptide(L)'
;MSGFFEEVKRRKVYRVAAAYVIAAGGVIQLASASFPAWELPNWTLRLVIVLLLTGFPIALILAWAFDVTAQGIRTTPTAGPRTQVRRNVIMLATAGVIMSASVGFFVLPRASAHKVDKSIAVLPFQNLSDDPQNAYFADGIQDDLLTSLSRIGDLKVISRTSVMQYRDKATNLRDIGKALGVSNILEGSVRRSGNKVRVNVQLIDANSDEHI
;
A
#
# COMPACT_ATOMS: atom_id res chain seq x y z
N MET A 1 -10.70 -1.28 -40.89
CA MET A 1 -10.11 -1.68 -39.59
C MET A 1 -10.44 -3.15 -39.21
N SER A 2 -10.74 -4.02 -40.17
CA SER A 2 -11.19 -5.41 -39.91
C SER A 2 -10.10 -6.49 -40.05
N GLY A 3 -8.89 -6.16 -40.53
CA GLY A 3 -7.83 -7.16 -40.76
C GLY A 3 -7.17 -7.71 -39.48
N PHE A 4 -7.06 -6.91 -38.42
CA PHE A 4 -6.34 -7.33 -37.19
C PHE A 4 -7.06 -8.46 -36.43
N PHE A 5 -8.39 -8.39 -36.33
CA PHE A 5 -9.20 -9.42 -35.67
C PHE A 5 -9.24 -10.72 -36.47
N GLU A 6 -9.20 -10.64 -37.81
CA GLU A 6 -9.07 -11.81 -38.67
C GLU A 6 -7.69 -12.46 -38.55
N GLU A 7 -6.61 -11.67 -38.48
CA GLU A 7 -5.23 -12.16 -38.32
C GLU A 7 -5.01 -12.91 -37.00
N VAL A 8 -5.57 -12.39 -35.88
CA VAL A 8 -5.50 -13.02 -34.55
C VAL A 8 -6.30 -14.33 -34.49
N LYS A 9 -7.44 -14.39 -35.21
CA LYS A 9 -8.28 -15.59 -35.31
C LYS A 9 -7.64 -16.65 -36.21
N ARG A 10 -6.95 -16.24 -37.28
CA ARG A 10 -6.28 -17.14 -38.25
C ARG A 10 -5.06 -17.85 -37.66
N ARG A 11 -4.34 -17.22 -36.72
CA ARG A 11 -3.13 -17.76 -36.06
C ARG A 11 -3.37 -18.50 -34.74
N LYS A 12 -4.63 -18.83 -34.39
CA LYS A 12 -4.99 -19.54 -33.14
C LYS A 12 -4.50 -18.88 -31.83
N VAL A 13 -4.10 -17.61 -31.85
CA VAL A 13 -3.56 -16.88 -30.67
C VAL A 13 -4.58 -16.85 -29.52
N TYR A 14 -5.88 -16.85 -29.84
CA TYR A 14 -6.97 -16.97 -28.86
C TYR A 14 -6.90 -18.24 -28.00
N ARG A 15 -6.34 -19.34 -28.53
CA ARG A 15 -6.17 -20.59 -27.75
C ARG A 15 -5.10 -20.43 -26.68
N VAL A 16 -4.01 -19.74 -27.00
CA VAL A 16 -2.93 -19.48 -26.03
C VAL A 16 -3.38 -18.47 -25.00
N ALA A 17 -4.11 -17.43 -25.41
CA ALA A 17 -4.72 -16.49 -24.47
C ALA A 17 -5.68 -17.21 -23.50
N ALA A 18 -6.57 -18.07 -24.02
CA ALA A 18 -7.49 -18.86 -23.20
C ALA A 18 -6.74 -19.84 -22.28
N ALA A 19 -5.75 -20.56 -22.79
CA ALA A 19 -4.93 -21.47 -21.98
C ALA A 19 -4.17 -20.72 -20.87
N TYR A 20 -3.65 -19.52 -21.17
CA TYR A 20 -2.97 -18.68 -20.20
C TYR A 20 -3.92 -18.22 -19.09
N VAL A 21 -5.13 -17.77 -19.43
CA VAL A 21 -6.14 -17.36 -18.43
C VAL A 21 -6.53 -18.53 -17.52
N ILE A 22 -6.71 -19.73 -18.08
CA ILE A 22 -7.01 -20.93 -17.30
C ILE A 22 -5.84 -21.28 -16.35
N ALA A 23 -4.61 -21.27 -16.86
CA ALA A 23 -3.42 -21.55 -16.06
C ALA A 23 -3.20 -20.50 -14.97
N ALA A 24 -3.32 -19.21 -15.31
CA ALA A 24 -3.24 -18.09 -14.37
C ALA A 24 -4.32 -18.20 -13.28
N GLY A 25 -5.55 -18.55 -13.66
CA GLY A 25 -6.63 -18.82 -12.71
C GLY A 25 -6.29 -19.94 -11.72
N GLY A 26 -5.75 -21.06 -12.21
CA GLY A 26 -5.29 -22.17 -11.37
C GLY A 26 -4.17 -21.77 -10.41
N VAL A 27 -3.20 -20.98 -10.87
CA VAL A 27 -2.11 -20.44 -10.03
C VAL A 27 -2.67 -19.51 -8.96
N ILE A 28 -3.59 -18.61 -9.30
CA ILE A 28 -4.23 -17.71 -8.32
C ILE A 28 -5.02 -18.52 -7.29
N GLN A 29 -5.76 -19.54 -7.73
CA GLN A 29 -6.57 -20.37 -6.83
C GLN A 29 -5.68 -21.14 -5.84
N LEU A 30 -4.59 -21.76 -6.32
CA LEU A 30 -3.60 -22.41 -5.47
C LEU A 30 -2.93 -21.42 -4.50
N ALA A 31 -2.50 -20.25 -4.99
CA ALA A 31 -1.89 -19.22 -4.16
C ALA A 31 -2.85 -18.72 -3.08
N SER A 32 -4.12 -18.49 -3.43
CA SER A 32 -5.14 -18.01 -2.50
C SER A 32 -5.48 -19.02 -1.40
N ALA A 33 -5.32 -20.32 -1.67
CA ALA A 33 -5.55 -21.38 -0.68
C ALA A 33 -4.32 -21.65 0.20
N SER A 34 -3.12 -21.63 -0.40
CA SER A 34 -1.87 -22.01 0.29
C SER A 34 -1.22 -20.86 1.06
N PHE A 35 -1.27 -19.63 0.53
CA PHE A 35 -0.55 -18.50 1.15
C PHE A 35 -1.10 -18.12 2.53
N PRO A 36 -2.43 -18.06 2.77
CA PRO A 36 -2.95 -17.83 4.11
C PRO A 36 -2.57 -18.94 5.09
N ALA A 37 -2.47 -20.19 4.63
CA ALA A 37 -2.09 -21.33 5.46
C ALA A 37 -0.63 -21.26 5.95
N TRP A 38 0.22 -20.48 5.27
CA TRP A 38 1.62 -20.26 5.64
C TRP A 38 1.84 -18.86 6.27
N GLU A 39 0.77 -18.18 6.66
CA GLU A 39 0.79 -16.80 7.22
C GLU A 39 1.55 -15.81 6.33
N LEU A 40 1.58 -16.05 5.01
CA LEU A 40 2.29 -15.18 4.09
C LEU A 40 1.58 -13.84 3.99
N PRO A 41 2.32 -12.72 3.97
CA PRO A 41 1.72 -11.40 3.87
C PRO A 41 0.85 -11.23 2.61
N ASN A 42 -0.18 -10.39 2.70
CA ASN A 42 -1.10 -10.10 1.58
C ASN A 42 -0.43 -9.50 0.34
N TRP A 43 0.78 -8.95 0.46
CA TRP A 43 1.56 -8.47 -0.69
C TRP A 43 2.02 -9.61 -1.60
N THR A 44 2.15 -10.84 -1.09
CA THR A 44 2.65 -11.99 -1.84
C THR A 44 1.69 -12.39 -2.97
N LEU A 45 0.38 -12.46 -2.67
CA LEU A 45 -0.65 -12.72 -3.68
C LEU A 45 -0.65 -11.64 -4.76
N ARG A 46 -0.44 -10.37 -4.36
CA ARG A 46 -0.34 -9.25 -5.31
C ARG A 46 0.85 -9.41 -6.26
N LEU A 47 2.02 -9.84 -5.77
CA LEU A 47 3.17 -10.11 -6.65
C LEU A 47 2.88 -11.21 -7.67
N VAL A 48 2.19 -12.28 -7.27
CA VAL A 48 1.79 -13.35 -8.20
C VAL A 48 0.89 -12.81 -9.31
N ILE A 49 -0.09 -11.97 -8.96
CA ILE A 49 -0.97 -11.33 -9.95
C ILE A 49 -0.17 -10.43 -10.89
N VAL A 50 0.73 -9.59 -10.38
CA VAL A 50 1.58 -8.72 -11.20
C VAL A 50 2.45 -9.54 -12.16
N LEU A 51 3.03 -10.64 -11.68
CA LEU A 51 3.85 -11.53 -12.50
C LEU A 51 3.03 -12.21 -13.61
N LEU A 52 1.81 -12.65 -13.32
CA LEU A 52 0.89 -13.20 -14.32
C LEU A 52 0.43 -12.16 -15.34
N LEU A 53 0.09 -10.95 -14.90
CA LEU A 53 -0.29 -9.87 -15.81
C LEU A 53 0.87 -9.44 -16.71
N THR A 54 2.10 -9.46 -16.18
CA THR A 54 3.32 -9.14 -16.95
C THR A 54 3.73 -10.28 -17.88
N GLY A 55 3.52 -11.52 -17.45
CA GLY A 55 3.78 -12.72 -18.24
C GLY A 55 2.80 -12.89 -19.41
N PHE A 56 1.59 -12.35 -19.34
CA PHE A 56 0.58 -12.49 -20.39
C PHE A 56 1.01 -11.84 -21.73
N PRO A 57 1.47 -10.58 -21.79
CA PRO A 57 2.04 -10.00 -23.01
C PRO A 57 3.21 -10.81 -23.56
N ILE A 58 4.10 -11.30 -22.69
CA ILE A 58 5.26 -12.12 -23.09
C ILE A 58 4.78 -13.43 -23.71
N ALA A 59 3.80 -14.10 -23.11
CA ALA A 59 3.20 -15.32 -23.61
C ALA A 59 2.52 -15.11 -24.98
N LEU A 60 1.83 -13.97 -25.18
CA LEU A 60 1.25 -13.62 -26.47
C LEU A 60 2.32 -13.36 -27.54
N ILE A 61 3.42 -12.68 -27.19
CA ILE A 61 4.54 -12.44 -28.11
C ILE A 61 5.20 -13.76 -28.49
N LEU A 62 5.44 -14.66 -27.53
CA LEU A 62 6.01 -15.98 -27.79
C LEU A 62 5.08 -16.85 -28.65
N ALA A 63 3.77 -16.83 -28.38
CA ALA A 63 2.77 -17.53 -29.18
C ALA A 63 2.67 -17.01 -30.62
N TRP A 64 2.97 -15.73 -30.81
CA TRP A 64 2.99 -15.10 -32.12
C TRP A 64 4.32 -15.32 -32.85
N ALA A 65 5.45 -15.38 -32.12
CA ALA A 65 6.79 -15.60 -32.66
C ALA A 65 7.05 -17.07 -33.03
N PHE A 66 6.53 -18.00 -32.23
CA PHE A 66 6.59 -19.42 -32.50
C PHE A 66 5.22 -19.87 -33.02
N ASP A 67 5.05 -19.93 -34.34
CA ASP A 67 3.94 -20.67 -34.97
C ASP A 67 4.11 -22.15 -34.59
N VAL A 68 3.55 -22.57 -33.44
CA VAL A 68 3.51 -23.98 -33.02
C VAL A 68 2.50 -24.69 -33.91
N THR A 69 2.94 -24.97 -35.14
CA THR A 69 2.25 -25.80 -36.11
C THR A 69 2.61 -27.25 -35.76
N ALA A 70 1.60 -28.04 -35.38
CA ALA A 70 1.74 -29.47 -35.09
C ALA A 70 2.02 -30.33 -36.34
N GLN A 71 2.44 -29.74 -37.46
CA GLN A 71 2.71 -30.43 -38.71
C GLN A 71 3.99 -29.84 -39.29
N GLY A 72 5.03 -30.68 -39.38
CA GLY A 72 6.41 -30.32 -39.69
C GLY A 72 6.61 -29.47 -40.95
N ILE A 73 7.83 -28.92 -41.04
CA ILE A 73 8.33 -27.99 -42.07
C ILE A 73 7.76 -28.33 -43.45
N ARG A 74 6.79 -27.53 -43.91
CA ARG A 74 6.49 -27.39 -45.34
C ARG A 74 6.75 -25.95 -45.75
N THR A 75 7.80 -25.80 -46.55
CA THR A 75 8.04 -24.61 -47.36
C THR A 75 6.88 -24.47 -48.36
N THR A 76 6.25 -23.30 -48.39
CA THR A 76 5.43 -22.92 -49.54
C THR A 76 5.73 -21.45 -49.85
N PRO A 77 5.90 -21.11 -51.13
CA PRO A 77 6.77 -20.02 -51.56
C PRO A 77 6.11 -18.64 -51.43
N THR A 78 6.99 -17.65 -51.50
CA THR A 78 6.85 -16.23 -51.16
C THR A 78 5.87 -15.48 -52.05
N ALA A 79 4.92 -14.75 -51.46
CA ALA A 79 4.31 -13.56 -52.06
C ALA A 79 3.68 -12.65 -50.97
N GLY A 80 4.43 -11.65 -50.50
CA GLY A 80 3.95 -10.61 -49.58
C GLY A 80 5.09 -9.84 -48.90
N PRO A 81 5.00 -8.50 -48.74
CA PRO A 81 6.15 -7.66 -48.38
C PRO A 81 6.61 -7.92 -46.94
N ARG A 82 7.81 -8.50 -46.81
CA ARG A 82 8.50 -8.83 -45.54
C ARG A 82 8.67 -7.64 -44.57
N THR A 83 8.43 -6.41 -45.02
CA THR A 83 8.57 -5.16 -44.26
C THR A 83 7.41 -4.89 -43.31
N GLN A 84 6.19 -5.34 -43.63
CA GLN A 84 4.98 -5.03 -42.84
C GLN A 84 4.86 -5.90 -41.59
N VAL A 85 5.33 -7.15 -41.66
CA VAL A 85 5.37 -8.07 -40.52
C VAL A 85 6.31 -7.53 -39.44
N ARG A 86 7.54 -7.12 -39.80
CA ARG A 86 8.55 -6.55 -38.88
C ARG A 86 8.04 -5.31 -38.13
N ARG A 87 7.32 -4.42 -38.81
CA ARG A 87 6.80 -3.17 -38.22
C ARG A 87 5.66 -3.41 -37.23
N ASN A 88 4.80 -4.40 -37.48
CA ASN A 88 3.75 -4.78 -36.54
C ASN A 88 4.32 -5.52 -35.30
N VAL A 89 5.43 -6.25 -35.44
CA VAL A 89 6.14 -6.88 -34.30
C VAL A 89 6.65 -5.83 -33.32
N ILE A 90 7.32 -4.81 -33.85
CA ILE A 90 7.93 -3.77 -33.02
C ILE A 90 6.83 -2.98 -32.30
N MET A 91 5.72 -2.64 -32.98
CA MET A 91 4.59 -1.95 -32.35
C MET A 91 3.94 -2.75 -31.22
N LEU A 92 3.72 -4.06 -31.41
CA LEU A 92 3.12 -4.93 -30.38
C LEU A 92 4.07 -5.15 -29.19
N ALA A 93 5.38 -5.29 -29.44
CA ALA A 93 6.38 -5.39 -28.39
C ALA A 93 6.47 -4.08 -27.59
N THR A 94 6.49 -2.92 -28.26
CA THR A 94 6.50 -1.62 -27.56
C THR A 94 5.21 -1.36 -26.79
N ALA A 95 4.05 -1.73 -27.34
CA ALA A 95 2.78 -1.59 -26.64
C ALA A 95 2.71 -2.52 -25.41
N GLY A 96 3.22 -3.74 -25.50
CA GLY A 96 3.30 -4.69 -24.38
C GLY A 96 4.23 -4.21 -23.26
N VAL A 97 5.39 -3.64 -23.61
CA VAL A 97 6.34 -3.07 -22.64
C VAL A 97 5.75 -1.84 -21.95
N ILE A 98 5.08 -0.94 -22.68
CA ILE A 98 4.44 0.25 -22.10
C ILE A 98 3.26 -0.15 -21.21
N MET A 99 2.45 -1.14 -21.59
CA MET A 99 1.34 -1.63 -20.76
C MET A 99 1.85 -2.32 -19.49
N SER A 100 2.90 -3.13 -19.58
CA SER A 100 3.51 -3.79 -18.42
C SER A 100 4.17 -2.79 -17.47
N ALA A 101 4.84 -1.76 -17.99
CA ALA A 101 5.40 -0.68 -17.18
C ALA A 101 4.30 0.16 -16.51
N SER A 102 3.19 0.41 -17.21
CA SER A 102 2.05 1.17 -16.67
C SER A 102 1.31 0.39 -15.59
N VAL A 103 1.05 -0.90 -15.82
CA VAL A 103 0.43 -1.81 -14.84
C VAL A 103 1.37 -1.99 -13.64
N GLY A 104 2.68 -2.14 -13.84
CA GLY A 104 3.65 -2.15 -12.74
C GLY A 104 3.62 -0.85 -11.94
N PHE A 105 3.64 0.30 -12.61
CA PHE A 105 3.66 1.61 -11.94
C PHE A 105 2.33 1.98 -11.23
N PHE A 106 1.18 1.50 -11.71
CA PHE A 106 -0.14 1.76 -11.10
C PHE A 106 -0.63 0.65 -10.14
N VAL A 107 -0.25 -0.61 -10.36
CA VAL A 107 -0.71 -1.78 -9.59
C VAL A 107 0.26 -2.17 -8.49
N LEU A 108 1.57 -1.84 -8.58
CA LEU A 108 2.36 -1.73 -7.36
C LEU A 108 1.73 -0.58 -6.58
N PRO A 109 1.03 -0.85 -5.45
CA PRO A 109 0.84 0.23 -4.50
C PRO A 109 2.25 0.73 -4.25
N ARG A 110 2.47 2.04 -4.26
CA ARG A 110 3.66 2.55 -3.59
C ARG A 110 3.64 1.87 -2.25
N ALA A 111 4.55 0.92 -2.05
CA ALA A 111 4.85 0.37 -0.76
C ALA A 111 5.58 1.48 0.01
N SER A 112 4.98 2.67 0.09
CA SER A 112 4.60 3.18 1.39
C SER A 112 3.78 2.08 2.10
N ALA A 113 4.49 1.04 2.51
CA ALA A 113 4.50 0.74 3.91
C ALA A 113 4.67 2.11 4.58
N HIS A 114 3.54 2.77 4.87
CA HIS A 114 3.42 3.41 6.15
C HIS A 114 3.70 2.26 7.11
N LYS A 115 5.00 2.01 7.35
CA LYS A 115 5.46 1.72 8.69
C LYS A 115 4.83 2.88 9.43
N VAL A 116 3.63 2.64 9.97
CA VAL A 116 2.98 3.58 10.87
C VAL A 116 4.06 3.73 11.90
N ASP A 117 4.82 4.81 11.81
CA ASP A 117 5.91 5.05 12.73
C ASP A 117 5.18 5.16 14.04
N LYS A 118 5.21 4.07 14.81
CA LYS A 118 4.52 3.92 16.08
C LYS A 118 5.09 5.02 16.93
N SER A 119 4.40 6.14 16.98
CA SER A 119 4.92 7.37 17.54
C SER A 119 3.78 8.13 18.16
N ILE A 120 4.03 8.64 19.35
CA ILE A 120 3.01 9.27 20.17
C ILE A 120 3.58 10.53 20.80
N ALA A 121 2.82 11.61 20.71
CA ALA A 121 3.02 12.81 21.51
C ALA A 121 1.93 12.86 22.57
N VAL A 122 2.31 13.05 23.83
CA VAL A 122 1.36 13.28 24.93
C VAL A 122 1.29 14.77 25.17
N LEU A 123 0.21 15.42 24.73
CA LEU A 123 0.03 16.85 24.95
C LEU A 123 -0.14 17.17 26.44
N PRO A 124 0.16 18.41 26.86
CA PRO A 124 -0.09 18.83 28.23
C PRO A 124 -1.57 18.67 28.58
N PHE A 125 -1.87 17.96 29.67
CA PHE A 125 -3.25 17.73 30.07
C PHE A 125 -3.88 19.00 30.61
N GLN A 126 -5.11 19.29 30.18
CA GLN A 126 -5.84 20.48 30.65
C GLN A 126 -6.30 20.26 32.10
N ASN A 127 -6.03 21.22 32.97
CA ASN A 127 -6.58 21.23 34.33
C ASN A 127 -7.98 21.89 34.30
N LEU A 128 -9.03 21.08 34.47
CA LEU A 128 -10.42 21.53 34.56
C LEU A 128 -10.92 21.69 36.00
N SER A 129 -9.99 21.80 36.96
CA SER A 129 -10.28 22.02 38.37
C SER A 129 -10.23 23.51 38.71
N ASP A 130 -11.04 23.96 39.66
CA ASP A 130 -11.13 25.38 40.04
C ASP A 130 -9.88 25.89 40.78
N ASP A 131 -9.05 24.98 41.31
CA ASP A 131 -7.82 25.29 42.04
C ASP A 131 -6.57 25.15 41.14
N PRO A 132 -5.81 26.24 40.93
CA PRO A 132 -4.56 26.24 40.17
C PRO A 132 -3.49 25.28 40.70
N GLN A 133 -3.50 24.93 41.99
CA GLN A 133 -2.56 23.97 42.56
C GLN A 133 -2.71 22.57 41.95
N ASN A 134 -3.85 22.27 41.32
CA ASN A 134 -4.06 21.00 40.62
C ASN A 134 -3.40 20.92 39.23
N ALA A 135 -2.81 22.00 38.73
CA ALA A 135 -2.04 21.97 37.49
C ALA A 135 -0.82 21.04 37.60
N TYR A 136 -0.15 21.04 38.76
CA TYR A 136 0.96 20.12 39.05
C TYR A 136 0.54 18.64 38.99
N PHE A 137 -0.73 18.36 39.31
CA PHE A 137 -1.26 17.02 39.27
C PHE A 137 -1.53 16.56 37.83
N ALA A 138 -2.04 17.46 36.96
CA ALA A 138 -2.17 17.17 35.53
C ALA A 138 -0.79 16.91 34.89
N ASP A 139 0.21 17.69 35.28
CA ASP A 139 1.60 17.52 34.85
C ASP A 139 2.21 16.20 35.30
N GLY A 140 1.98 15.81 36.56
CA GLY A 140 2.43 14.52 37.08
C GLY A 140 1.83 13.33 36.31
N ILE A 141 0.52 13.39 36.01
CA ILE A 141 -0.14 12.36 35.18
C ILE A 141 0.48 12.29 33.79
N GLN A 142 0.78 13.44 33.17
CA GLN A 142 1.44 13.48 31.87
C GLN A 142 2.83 12.81 31.92
N ASP A 143 3.63 13.13 32.93
CA ASP A 143 4.96 12.54 33.12
C ASP A 143 4.90 11.02 33.34
N ASP A 144 3.94 10.56 34.13
CA ASP A 144 3.72 9.13 34.39
C ASP A 144 3.31 8.39 33.12
N LEU A 145 2.47 9.01 32.28
CA LEU A 145 2.08 8.47 30.97
C LEU A 145 3.27 8.42 30.01
N LEU A 146 4.05 9.50 29.91
CA LEU A 146 5.27 9.52 29.09
C LEU A 146 6.25 8.42 29.52
N THR A 147 6.45 8.25 30.84
CA THR A 147 7.31 7.21 31.41
C THR A 147 6.80 5.82 31.07
N SER A 148 5.50 5.57 31.26
CA SER A 148 4.85 4.30 30.93
C SER A 148 4.96 3.95 29.44
N LEU A 149 4.67 4.92 28.56
CA LEU A 149 4.76 4.76 27.10
C LEU A 149 6.20 4.56 26.63
N SER A 150 7.18 5.21 27.27
CA SER A 150 8.61 5.10 26.90
C SER A 150 9.18 3.69 27.08
N ARG A 151 8.55 2.85 27.90
CA ARG A 151 8.95 1.44 28.10
C ARG A 151 8.56 0.53 26.95
N ILE A 152 7.71 1.00 26.03
CA ILE A 152 7.30 0.24 24.85
C ILE A 152 8.40 0.39 23.78
N GLY A 153 9.21 -0.65 23.60
CA GLY A 153 10.44 -0.58 22.79
C GLY A 153 10.27 -0.18 21.32
N ASP A 154 9.10 -0.44 20.75
CA ASP A 154 8.77 -0.09 19.37
C ASP A 154 8.10 1.30 19.22
N LEU A 155 7.84 2.01 20.33
CA LEU A 155 7.07 3.25 20.34
C LEU A 155 8.00 4.47 20.51
N LYS A 156 8.05 5.33 19.48
CA LYS A 156 8.72 6.63 19.56
C LYS A 156 7.86 7.60 20.39
N VAL A 157 8.30 7.90 21.60
CA VAL A 157 7.62 8.86 22.48
C VAL A 157 8.29 10.22 22.39
N ILE A 158 7.51 11.27 22.15
CA ILE A 158 8.03 12.64 22.12
C ILE A 158 8.26 13.17 23.54
N SER A 159 9.39 13.87 23.74
CA SER A 159 9.75 14.40 25.04
C SER A 159 8.76 15.46 25.54
N ARG A 160 8.59 15.52 26.87
CA ARG A 160 7.79 16.54 27.56
C ARG A 160 8.12 17.96 27.10
N THR A 161 9.41 18.29 27.05
CA THR A 161 9.88 19.63 26.67
C THR A 161 9.44 20.05 25.27
N SER A 162 9.33 19.11 24.33
CA SER A 162 8.92 19.39 22.94
C SER A 162 7.43 19.69 22.82
N VAL A 163 6.60 19.14 23.72
CA VAL A 163 5.14 19.31 23.72
C VAL A 163 4.66 20.45 24.62
N MET A 164 5.47 20.90 25.60
CA MET A 164 5.10 21.98 26.53
C MET A 164 4.70 23.29 25.83
N GLN A 165 5.25 23.57 24.66
CA GLN A 165 4.92 24.76 23.86
C GLN A 165 3.49 24.80 23.32
N TYR A 166 2.73 23.71 23.44
CA TYR A 166 1.37 23.55 22.93
C TYR A 166 0.29 23.56 24.04
N ARG A 167 0.64 23.78 25.33
CA ARG A 167 -0.29 23.72 26.47
C ARG A 167 -1.55 24.59 26.31
N ASP A 168 -1.36 25.83 25.84
CA ASP A 168 -2.42 26.84 25.77
C ASP A 168 -2.67 27.32 24.33
N LYS A 169 -2.20 26.56 23.34
CA LYS A 169 -2.36 26.93 21.94
C LYS A 169 -3.52 26.16 21.33
N ALA A 170 -4.52 26.90 20.87
CA ALA A 170 -5.55 26.39 19.96
C ALA A 170 -4.95 26.20 18.55
N THR A 171 -3.99 25.28 18.41
CA THR A 171 -3.41 24.89 17.13
C THR A 171 -4.08 23.61 16.65
N ASN A 172 -4.23 23.47 15.33
CA ASN A 172 -4.73 22.23 14.74
C ASN A 172 -3.82 21.04 15.11
N LEU A 173 -4.41 19.96 15.62
CA LEU A 173 -3.69 18.75 16.03
C LEU A 173 -2.85 18.13 14.89
N ARG A 174 -3.34 18.23 13.66
CA ARG A 174 -2.62 17.79 12.46
C ARG A 174 -1.31 18.55 12.26
N ASP A 175 -1.29 19.84 12.54
CA ASP A 175 -0.08 20.66 12.40
C ASP A 175 0.92 20.37 13.52
N ILE A 176 0.43 20.12 14.74
CA ILE A 176 1.26 19.66 15.86
C ILE A 176 1.89 18.31 15.53
N GLY A 177 1.09 17.37 14.99
CA GLY A 177 1.55 16.04 14.59
C GLY A 177 2.66 16.09 13.54
N LYS A 178 2.51 16.96 12.53
CA LYS A 178 3.54 17.21 11.52
C LYS A 178 4.79 17.85 12.12
N ALA A 179 4.64 18.85 12.98
CA ALA A 179 5.76 19.56 13.60
C ALA A 179 6.58 18.64 14.51
N LEU A 180 5.92 17.72 15.21
CA LEU A 180 6.56 16.73 16.10
C LEU A 180 6.98 15.45 15.36
N GLY A 181 6.50 15.24 14.14
CA GLY A 181 6.74 14.02 13.36
C GLY A 181 6.21 12.78 14.08
N VAL A 182 4.93 12.82 14.47
CA VAL A 182 4.21 11.71 15.11
C VAL A 182 2.96 11.30 14.33
N SER A 183 2.58 10.03 14.46
CA SER A 183 1.36 9.46 13.88
C SER A 183 0.17 9.55 14.83
N ASN A 184 0.39 9.56 16.15
CA ASN A 184 -0.66 9.62 17.14
C ASN A 184 -0.42 10.76 18.14
N ILE A 185 -1.50 11.37 18.59
CA ILE A 185 -1.49 12.39 19.62
C ILE A 185 -2.43 11.96 20.74
N LEU A 186 -1.93 12.00 21.97
CA LEU A 186 -2.73 11.78 23.17
C LEU A 186 -3.04 13.14 23.79
N GLU A 187 -4.33 13.46 23.87
CA GLU A 187 -4.82 14.63 24.59
C GLU A 187 -5.69 14.21 25.76
N GLY A 188 -5.86 15.11 26.72
CA GLY A 188 -6.64 14.79 27.89
C GLY A 188 -6.89 15.97 28.80
N SER A 189 -7.80 15.74 29.74
CA SER A 189 -8.12 16.67 30.80
C SER A 189 -8.20 15.96 32.13
N VAL A 190 -7.78 16.68 33.18
CA VAL A 190 -7.81 16.23 34.55
C VAL A 190 -8.69 17.16 35.35
N ARG A 191 -9.64 16.59 36.07
CA ARG A 191 -10.49 17.31 37.01
C ARG A 191 -10.40 16.65 38.37
N ARG A 192 -9.98 17.42 39.37
CA ARG A 192 -9.96 17.00 40.76
C ARG A 192 -11.05 17.72 41.54
N SER A 193 -11.82 16.96 42.31
CA SER A 193 -12.87 17.48 43.19
C SER A 193 -12.75 16.79 44.55
N GLY A 194 -12.14 17.49 45.51
CA GLY A 194 -11.80 16.93 46.82
C GLY A 194 -10.89 15.71 46.69
N ASN A 195 -11.37 14.55 47.16
CA ASN A 195 -10.65 13.27 47.12
C ASN A 195 -10.86 12.45 45.83
N LYS A 196 -11.58 12.96 44.84
CA LYS A 196 -11.84 12.26 43.57
C LYS A 196 -11.10 12.93 42.42
N VAL A 197 -10.52 12.10 41.56
CA VAL A 197 -9.86 12.50 40.32
C VAL A 197 -10.63 11.89 39.15
N ARG A 198 -10.95 12.70 38.16
CA ARG A 198 -11.47 12.27 36.87
C ARG A 198 -10.47 12.65 35.79
N VAL A 199 -10.00 11.64 35.06
CA VAL A 199 -9.11 11.81 33.90
C VAL A 199 -9.89 11.43 32.66
N ASN A 200 -9.87 12.28 31.65
CA ASN A 200 -10.37 11.98 30.32
C ASN A 200 -9.17 11.99 29.36
N VAL A 201 -9.02 10.93 28.57
CA VAL A 201 -7.90 10.77 27.64
C VAL A 201 -8.46 10.34 26.30
N GLN A 202 -7.95 10.93 25.23
CA GLN A 202 -8.35 10.64 23.86
C GLN A 202 -7.10 10.44 23.02
N LEU A 203 -7.14 9.42 22.17
CA LEU A 203 -6.10 9.13 21.20
C LEU A 203 -6.60 9.59 19.84
N ILE A 204 -5.77 10.36 19.14
CA ILE A 204 -6.12 11.01 17.88
C ILE A 204 -5.07 10.65 16.83
N ASP A 205 -5.53 10.26 15.64
CA ASP A 205 -4.65 10.11 14.48
C ASP A 205 -4.23 11.48 13.97
N ALA A 206 -2.92 11.75 14.00
CA ALA A 206 -2.34 13.03 13.61
C ALA A 206 -2.53 13.37 12.11
N ASN A 207 -2.84 12.39 11.27
CA ASN A 207 -3.01 12.57 9.83
C ASN A 207 -4.46 12.87 9.45
N SER A 208 -5.42 12.14 10.06
CA SER A 208 -6.84 12.27 9.75
C SER A 208 -7.60 13.19 10.70
N ASP A 209 -7.06 13.49 11.89
CA ASP A 209 -7.76 14.19 12.98
C ASP A 209 -8.98 13.39 13.50
N GLU A 210 -8.89 12.06 13.42
CA GLU A 210 -9.93 11.13 13.87
C GLU A 210 -9.57 10.52 15.23
N HIS A 211 -10.58 10.29 16.06
CA HIS A 211 -10.43 9.67 17.36
C HIS A 211 -10.43 8.14 17.19
N ILE A 212 -9.50 7.44 17.85
CA ILE A 212 -9.26 6.00 17.69
C ILE A 212 -9.25 5.25 19.03
#